data_AF-A0A8T4MW66-F1
#
_entry.id   AF-A0A8T4MW66-F1
#
_cell.length_a   1.000
_cell.length_b   1.000
_cell.length_c   1.000
_cell.angle_alpha   90.00
_cell.angle_beta   90.00
_cell.angle_gamma   90.00
#
_symmetry.space_group_name_H-M   'P 1'
#
loop_
_entity.id
_entity.type
_entity.pdbx_description
1 polymer ?
#
loop_
_entity_poly.entity_id
_entity_poly.type
_entity_poly.pdbx_seq_one_letter_code
_entity_poly.pdbx_strand_id
1 'polypeptide(L)'
;MIGFRYYHREKEWSAVFIDSCMGLSEEGRLQFCRQTTDMYLDKKRTAKLKGEGYEGLAIYAGYGILEGIGGPRFILDLETETGKQKVDMIVLEQRVDASLN
;
A
#
# COMPACT_ATOMS: atom_id res chain seq x y z
N MET A 1 3.01 5.79 11.80
CA MET A 1 1.97 5.35 10.86
C MET A 1 1.64 6.51 9.92
N ILE A 2 1.81 6.34 8.61
CA ILE A 2 1.43 7.34 7.60
C ILE A 2 0.20 6.81 6.87
N GLY A 3 -0.82 7.66 6.67
CA GLY A 3 -2.05 7.35 5.96
C GLY A 3 -2.14 8.11 4.64
N PHE A 4 -2.38 7.42 3.51
CA PHE A 4 -2.58 8.05 2.20
C PHE A 4 -3.95 7.75 1.63
N ARG A 5 -4.66 8.74 1.06
CA ARG A 5 -5.89 8.52 0.29
C ARG A 5 -5.59 8.43 -1.19
N TYR A 6 -6.18 7.46 -1.88
CA TYR A 6 -5.98 7.24 -3.32
C TYR A 6 -7.32 7.12 -4.06
N TYR A 7 -7.35 7.53 -5.33
CA TYR A 7 -8.54 7.47 -6.19
C TYR A 7 -8.24 6.54 -7.36
N HIS A 8 -9.06 5.49 -7.52
CA HIS A 8 -8.94 4.53 -8.62
C HIS A 8 -10.30 4.28 -9.26
N ARG A 9 -10.42 4.51 -10.57
CA ARG A 9 -11.60 4.19 -11.41
C ARG A 9 -12.94 4.58 -10.75
N GLU A 10 -13.11 5.88 -10.46
CA GLU A 10 -14.37 6.49 -9.96
C GLU A 10 -14.86 5.99 -8.59
N LYS A 11 -14.05 5.20 -7.88
CA LYS A 11 -14.30 4.82 -6.50
C LYS A 11 -13.25 5.49 -5.61
N GLU A 12 -13.69 6.14 -4.54
CA GLU A 12 -12.79 6.57 -3.47
C GLU A 12 -12.26 5.31 -2.76
N TRP A 13 -10.93 5.17 -2.66
CA TRP A 13 -10.31 4.07 -1.92
C TRP A 13 -9.19 4.56 -1.02
N SER A 14 -9.42 4.30 0.27
CA SER A 14 -8.48 3.61 1.15
C SER A 14 -7.24 4.35 1.65
N ALA A 15 -7.26 4.61 2.97
CA ALA A 15 -6.08 4.90 3.75
C ALA A 15 -5.10 3.71 3.68
N VAL A 16 -3.88 3.96 3.18
CA VAL A 16 -2.76 3.02 3.24
C VAL A 16 -1.96 3.28 4.50
N PHE A 17 -1.80 2.26 5.37
CA PHE A 17 -1.00 2.35 6.57
C PHE A 17 0.29 1.57 6.41
N ILE A 18 1.43 2.26 6.54
CA ILE A 18 2.76 1.68 6.43
C ILE A 18 3.42 1.65 7.80
N ASP A 19 3.98 0.50 8.16
CA ASP A 19 5.01 0.43 9.19
C ASP A 19 6.39 0.67 8.57
N SER A 20 7.01 1.80 8.89
CA SER A 20 8.44 2.07 8.66
C SER A 20 9.02 1.91 7.22
N CYS A 21 8.52 2.64 6.22
CA CYS A 21 9.30 2.87 4.98
C CYS A 21 10.44 3.89 5.23
N MET A 22 11.48 3.52 5.97
CA MET A 22 12.63 4.39 6.23
C MET A 22 13.55 4.45 4.99
N GLY A 23 13.59 5.55 4.25
CA GLY A 23 14.55 5.73 3.15
C GLY A 23 13.95 5.88 1.76
N LEU A 24 12.62 5.79 1.64
CA LEU A 24 11.91 6.24 0.44
C LEU A 24 11.56 7.73 0.55
N SER A 25 11.66 8.44 -0.58
CA SER A 25 11.09 9.78 -0.72
C SER A 25 9.57 9.76 -0.47
N GLU A 26 8.97 10.93 -0.27
CA GLU A 26 7.50 11.02 -0.18
C GLU A 26 6.81 10.49 -1.45
N GLU A 27 7.32 10.86 -2.63
CA GLU A 27 6.82 10.36 -3.91
C GLU A 27 7.00 8.84 -4.05
N GLY A 28 8.15 8.32 -3.63
CA GLY A 28 8.40 6.87 -3.63
C GLY A 28 7.40 6.12 -2.77
N ARG A 29 7.07 6.66 -1.58
CA ARG A 29 6.03 6.11 -0.68
C ARG A 29 4.64 6.18 -1.31
N LEU A 30 4.28 7.29 -1.97
CA LEU A 30 3.00 7.44 -2.65
C LEU A 30 2.84 6.44 -3.81
N GLN A 31 3.86 6.33 -4.67
CA GLN A 31 3.86 5.41 -5.80
C GLN A 31 3.79 3.95 -5.32
N PHE A 32 4.48 3.64 -4.23
CA PHE A 32 4.46 2.32 -3.57
C PHE A 32 3.04 1.96 -3.07
N CYS A 33 2.39 2.90 -2.37
CA CYS A 33 1.03 2.74 -1.85
C CYS A 33 0.05 2.46 -2.98
N ARG A 34 0.19 3.25 -4.06
CA ARG A 34 -0.64 3.14 -5.25
C ARG A 34 -0.52 1.78 -5.92
N GLN A 35 0.70 1.31 -6.21
CA GLN A 35 0.89 0.02 -6.88
C GLN A 35 0.38 -1.17 -6.05
N THR A 36 0.56 -1.14 -4.73
CA THR A 36 0.04 -2.18 -3.84
C THR A 36 -1.49 -2.14 -3.75
N THR A 37 -2.07 -0.95 -3.80
CA THR A 37 -3.53 -0.78 -3.86
C THR A 37 -4.10 -1.26 -5.20
N ASP A 38 -3.48 -0.91 -6.32
CA ASP A 38 -3.86 -1.38 -7.65
C ASP A 38 -3.79 -2.92 -7.72
N MET A 39 -2.74 -3.52 -7.14
CA MET A 39 -2.63 -4.98 -6.99
C MET A 39 -3.84 -5.58 -6.25
N TYR A 40 -4.24 -4.97 -5.12
CA TYR A 40 -5.42 -5.41 -4.37
C TYR A 40 -6.71 -5.31 -5.18
N LEU A 41 -6.92 -4.17 -5.85
CA LEU A 41 -8.11 -3.91 -6.66
C LEU A 41 -8.21 -4.83 -7.87
N ASP A 42 -7.07 -5.16 -8.47
CA ASP A 42 -6.95 -6.15 -9.55
C ASP A 42 -7.06 -7.60 -9.04
N LYS A 43 -7.26 -7.81 -7.74
CA LYS A 43 -7.33 -9.13 -7.06
C LYS A 43 -6.08 -9.99 -7.29
N LYS A 44 -4.92 -9.35 -7.47
CA LYS A 44 -3.63 -10.03 -7.63
C LYS A 44 -3.08 -10.43 -6.26
N ARG A 45 -2.55 -11.64 -6.16
CA ARG A 45 -1.91 -12.14 -4.92
C ARG A 45 -0.45 -11.75 -4.78
N THR A 46 0.20 -11.42 -5.90
CA THR A 46 1.58 -10.90 -5.93
C THR A 46 1.73 -9.85 -7.01
N ALA A 47 2.57 -8.84 -6.79
CA ALA A 47 2.96 -7.88 -7.81
C ALA A 47 4.41 -7.43 -7.62
N LYS A 48 5.16 -7.29 -8.72
CA LYS A 48 6.42 -6.57 -8.70
C LYS A 48 6.13 -5.08 -8.55
N LEU A 49 6.86 -4.41 -7.67
CA LEU A 49 6.80 -2.98 -7.46
C LEU A 49 8.07 -2.34 -8.00
N LYS A 50 7.94 -1.18 -8.64
CA LYS A 50 9.08 -0.40 -9.08
C LYS A 50 8.76 1.08 -9.01
N GLY A 51 9.69 1.86 -8.47
CA GLY A 51 9.57 3.31 -8.42
C GLY A 51 10.94 3.97 -8.34
N GLU A 52 10.95 5.28 -8.15
CA GLU A 52 12.19 6.00 -7.95
C GLU A 52 12.82 5.61 -6.61
N GLY A 53 14.05 5.11 -6.65
CA GLY A 53 14.79 4.70 -5.45
C GLY A 53 14.37 3.35 -4.84
N TYR A 54 13.52 2.55 -5.52
CA TYR A 54 13.21 1.19 -5.07
C TYR A 54 12.73 0.23 -6.16
N GLU A 55 13.01 -1.05 -5.93
CA GLU A 55 12.35 -2.19 -6.58
C GLU A 55 11.90 -3.19 -5.52
N GLY A 56 10.85 -3.96 -5.79
CA GLY A 56 10.39 -4.93 -4.79
C GLY A 56 9.28 -5.87 -5.23
N LEU A 57 8.79 -6.63 -4.26
CA LEU A 57 7.70 -7.59 -4.41
C LEU A 57 6.66 -7.36 -3.32
N ALA A 58 5.41 -7.15 -3.72
CA ALA A 58 4.25 -7.16 -2.85
C ALA A 58 3.60 -8.55 -2.85
N ILE A 59 3.27 -9.06 -1.67
CA ILE A 59 2.59 -10.34 -1.48
C ILE A 59 1.37 -10.13 -0.60
N TYR A 60 0.21 -10.58 -1.07
CA TYR A 60 -1.01 -10.60 -0.27
C TYR A 60 -0.91 -11.69 0.81
N ALA A 61 -0.95 -11.27 2.07
CA ALA A 61 -0.77 -12.12 3.24
C ALA A 61 -2.10 -12.49 3.94
N GLY A 62 -3.25 -12.18 3.33
CA GLY A 62 -4.57 -12.40 3.93
C GLY A 62 -5.07 -11.19 4.69
N TYR A 63 -6.05 -11.40 5.59
CA TYR A 63 -6.51 -10.35 6.50
C TYR A 63 -5.55 -10.27 7.70
N GLY A 64 -5.15 -9.07 8.09
CA GLY A 64 -4.27 -8.84 9.23
C GLY A 64 -4.65 -7.58 9.99
N ILE A 65 -4.06 -7.42 11.17
CA ILE A 65 -4.21 -6.23 12.01
C ILE A 65 -2.82 -5.62 12.17
N LEU A 66 -2.70 -4.32 11.87
CA LEU A 66 -1.51 -3.53 12.09
C LEU A 66 -1.89 -2.36 12.99
N GLU A 67 -1.30 -2.28 14.20
CA GLU A 67 -1.50 -1.16 15.13
C GLU A 67 -2.99 -0.81 15.37
N GLY A 68 -3.83 -1.84 15.53
CA GLY A 68 -5.27 -1.71 15.76
C GLY A 68 -6.14 -1.54 14.52
N ILE A 69 -5.53 -1.46 13.32
CA ILE A 69 -6.24 -1.33 12.05
C ILE A 69 -6.28 -2.68 11.33
N GLY A 70 -7.50 -3.19 11.11
CA GLY A 70 -7.73 -4.48 10.46
C GLY A 70 -8.08 -4.35 8.98
N GLY A 71 -7.43 -5.14 8.11
CA GLY A 71 -7.74 -5.16 6.68
C GLY A 71 -6.91 -6.16 5.88
N PRO A 72 -7.10 -6.19 4.54
CA PRO A 72 -6.19 -6.82 3.60
C PRO A 72 -4.72 -6.42 3.85
N ARG A 73 -3.91 -7.39 4.27
CA ARG A 73 -2.49 -7.22 4.60
C ARG A 73 -1.60 -7.62 3.44
N PHE A 74 -0.56 -6.82 3.25
CA PHE A 74 0.49 -7.04 2.26
C PHE A 74 1.84 -7.00 2.96
N ILE A 75 2.66 -8.01 2.65
CA ILE A 75 4.08 -8.04 3.03
C ILE A 75 4.86 -7.63 1.80
N LEU A 76 5.77 -6.69 1.98
CA LEU A 76 6.55 -6.10 0.90
C LEU A 76 8.02 -6.29 1.18
N ASP A 77 8.70 -6.92 0.22
CA ASP A 77 10.16 -7.02 0.19
C ASP A 77 10.68 -5.93 -0.77
N LEU A 78 11.26 -4.87 -0.22
CA LEU A 78 11.80 -3.73 -0.97
C LEU A 78 13.33 -3.75 -0.95
N GLU A 79 13.93 -3.37 -2.07
CA GLU A 79 15.35 -3.07 -2.22
C GLU A 79 15.48 -1.60 -2.58
N THR A 80 16.11 -0.82 -1.69
CA THR A 80 16.33 0.62 -1.84
C THR A 80 17.84 0.91 -1.87
N GLU A 81 18.20 2.16 -2.12
CA GLU A 81 19.61 2.61 -2.06
C GLU A 81 20.24 2.43 -0.67
N THR A 82 19.43 2.39 0.38
CA THR A 82 19.89 2.21 1.76
C THR A 82 19.88 0.74 2.22
N GLY A 83 19.41 -0.17 1.37
CA GLY A 83 19.42 -1.61 1.62
C GLY A 83 18.04 -2.26 1.47
N LYS A 84 17.95 -3.52 1.92
CA LYS A 84 16.70 -4.29 1.86
C LYS A 84 15.82 -4.02 3.06
N GLN A 85 14.52 -3.87 2.80
CA GLN A 85 13.54 -3.53 3.80
C GLN A 85 12.30 -4.40 3.66
N LYS A 86 11.80 -4.86 4.79
CA LYS A 86 10.50 -5.52 4.87
C LYS A 86 9.48 -4.53 5.41
N VAL A 87 8.40 -4.39 4.69
CA VAL A 87 7.35 -3.42 5.01
C VAL A 87 6.03 -4.16 5.10
N ASP A 88 5.30 -3.91 6.18
CA ASP A 88 3.94 -4.36 6.36
C ASP A 88 2.95 -3.25 6.03
N MET A 89 1.91 -3.61 5.28
CA MET A 89 0.91 -2.66 4.80
C MET A 89 -0.50 -3.22 4.94
N ILE A 90 -1.42 -2.38 5.39
CA ILE A 90 -2.87 -2.65 5.35
C ILE A 90 -3.51 -1.73 4.30
N VAL A 91 -4.33 -2.31 3.41
CA VAL A 91 -5.19 -1.58 2.46
C VAL A 91 -6.62 -1.60 2.97
N LEU A 92 -7.21 -0.44 3.31
CA LEU A 92 -8.58 -0.36 3.84
C LEU A 92 -9.60 0.15 2.81
N GLU A 93 -10.49 -0.70 2.28
CA GLU A 93 -11.65 -0.20 1.51
C GLU A 93 -12.50 0.79 2.33
N GLN A 94 -12.42 2.08 2.02
CA GLN A 94 -13.43 3.06 2.45
C GLN A 94 -14.25 3.46 1.23
N ARG A 95 -15.47 2.92 1.12
CA ARG A 95 -16.47 3.50 0.22
C ARG A 95 -16.99 4.76 0.87
N VAL A 96 -16.65 5.91 0.30
CA VAL A 96 -17.44 7.12 0.55
C VAL A 96 -18.62 7.04 -0.39
N ASP A 97 -19.82 6.91 0.19
CA ASP A 97 -21.05 6.99 -0.58
C ASP A 97 -21.22 8.45 -1.05
N ALA A 98 -21.07 8.68 -2.35
CA ALA A 98 -21.24 9.99 -2.95
C ALA A 98 -22.71 10.47 -2.95
N SER A 99 -23.64 9.67 -2.41
CA SER A 99 -25.07 10.01 -2.29
C SER A 99 -25.40 10.96 -1.13
N LEU A 100 -24.40 11.49 -0.41
CA LEU A 100 -24.56 12.50 0.63
C LEU A 100 -23.96 13.84 0.16
N ASN A 101 -24.52 14.42 -0.90
CA ASN A 101 -24.41 15.85 -1.22
C ASN A 101 -25.69 16.31 -1.93
#